data_AF-A0A7X8C6W7-F1
#
_entry.id   AF-A0A7X8C6W7-F1
#
_cell.length_a   1.000
_cell.length_b   1.000
_cell.length_c   1.000
_cell.angle_alpha   90.00
_cell.angle_beta   90.00
_cell.angle_gamma   90.00
#
_symmetry.space_group_name_H-M   'P 1'
#
loop_
_entity.id
_entity.type
_entity.pdbx_description
1 polymer ?
#
loop_
_entity_poly.entity_id
_entity_poly.type
_entity_poly.pdbx_seq_one_letter_code
_entity_poly.pdbx_strand_id
1 'polypeptide(L)'
;MKQIHFSIIFFLSIILLVACNTQGKQEKEADNQLQKIQQLIQHNELNAAKIAIDSFHANFPRLVAKRRVAEAFQDTITRRECKRTIVYCDSILPFKLKEADSLLQNFRLEKNTKYQDVGNYVYKTQSTEANASRTYLKAYVDENADYFLVSQYIGPKIEHTSVEISNGEVFAHTDTIDITSASYLSFSDETGRWEIVTFKNEAENGVSEFISQYINENLKVILHGKKNFSYFLQPNDKKAIKETYHLWIVKKDINRLKKEIEKAKLKIEQINRRNQA
;
A
#
# COMPACT_ATOMS: atom_id res chain seq x y z
N MET A 1 50.89 -17.04 56.57
CA MET A 1 49.53 -17.22 56.01
C MET A 1 48.52 -16.15 56.43
N LYS A 2 48.45 -15.69 57.70
CA LYS A 2 47.49 -14.63 58.13
C LYS A 2 47.64 -13.27 57.42
N GLN A 3 48.86 -12.84 57.08
CA GLN A 3 49.10 -11.56 56.37
C GLN A 3 48.61 -11.56 54.92
N ILE A 4 48.65 -12.71 54.23
CA ILE A 4 48.21 -12.84 52.84
C ILE A 4 46.67 -12.80 52.75
N HIS A 5 45.97 -13.44 53.71
CA HIS A 5 44.51 -13.36 53.77
C HIS A 5 43.99 -11.94 54.09
N PHE A 6 44.70 -11.17 54.91
CA PHE A 6 44.32 -9.79 55.22
C PHE A 6 44.50 -8.86 54.00
N SER A 7 45.57 -9.04 53.23
CA SER A 7 45.80 -8.29 51.98
C SER A 7 44.77 -8.61 50.89
N ILE A 8 44.35 -9.88 50.77
CA ILE A 8 43.32 -10.30 49.81
C ILE A 8 41.95 -9.72 50.19
N ILE A 9 41.58 -9.72 51.48
CA ILE A 9 40.32 -9.12 51.96
C ILE A 9 40.31 -7.60 51.75
N PHE A 10 41.44 -6.93 51.94
CA PHE A 10 41.57 -5.48 51.70
C PHE A 10 41.53 -5.12 50.21
N PHE A 11 42.11 -5.95 49.33
CA PHE A 11 41.97 -5.76 47.88
C PHE A 11 40.54 -6.01 47.41
N LEU A 12 39.85 -7.02 47.97
CA LEU A 12 38.45 -7.32 47.66
C LEU A 12 37.51 -6.19 48.10
N SER A 13 37.78 -5.55 49.24
CA SER A 13 36.98 -4.42 49.74
C SER A 13 37.19 -3.14 48.92
N ILE A 14 38.42 -2.87 48.43
CA ILE A 14 38.69 -1.74 47.53
C ILE A 14 37.99 -1.94 46.17
N ILE A 15 38.00 -3.16 45.63
CA ILE A 15 37.30 -3.49 44.38
C ILE A 15 35.77 -3.29 44.55
N LEU A 16 35.21 -3.69 45.69
CA LEU A 16 33.79 -3.46 46.01
C LEU A 16 33.45 -1.97 46.15
N LEU A 17 34.32 -1.15 46.75
CA LEU A 17 34.10 0.29 46.91
C LEU A 17 34.20 1.05 45.57
N VAL A 18 35.12 0.68 44.68
CA VAL A 18 35.26 1.28 43.34
C VAL A 18 34.09 0.86 42.42
N ALA A 19 33.61 -0.38 42.54
CA ALA A 19 32.43 -0.84 41.80
C ALA A 19 31.14 -0.12 42.24
N CYS A 20 30.97 0.16 43.54
CA CYS A 20 29.81 0.91 44.03
C CYS A 20 29.81 2.38 43.56
N ASN A 21 30.98 3.02 43.48
CA ASN A 21 31.08 4.44 43.08
C ASN A 21 30.81 4.66 41.58
N THR A 22 31.17 3.69 40.73
CA THR A 22 30.89 3.75 39.28
C THR A 22 29.41 3.50 38.96
N GLN A 23 28.75 2.62 39.73
CA GLN A 23 27.32 2.33 39.57
C GLN A 23 26.45 3.56 39.90
N GLY A 24 26.71 4.26 41.01
CA GLY A 24 25.97 5.47 41.37
C GLY A 24 26.10 6.61 40.34
N LYS A 25 27.29 6.73 39.71
CA LYS A 25 27.51 7.70 38.63
C LYS A 25 26.73 7.35 37.37
N GLN A 26 26.73 6.08 36.96
CA GLN A 26 25.94 5.59 35.82
C GLN A 26 24.43 5.77 36.03
N GLU A 27 23.94 5.54 37.24
CA GLU A 27 22.53 5.77 37.55
C GLU A 27 22.14 7.24 37.39
N LYS A 28 22.94 8.17 37.93
CA LYS A 28 22.68 9.61 37.81
C LYS A 28 22.73 10.09 36.36
N GLU A 29 23.66 9.57 35.56
CA GLU A 29 23.74 9.90 34.13
C GLU A 29 22.51 9.39 33.37
N ALA A 30 22.06 8.18 33.68
CA ALA A 30 20.84 7.63 33.09
C ALA A 30 19.60 8.46 33.45
N ASP A 31 19.49 8.98 34.69
CA ASP A 31 18.37 9.87 35.06
C ASP A 31 18.36 11.16 34.25
N ASN A 32 19.53 11.78 34.07
CA ASN A 32 19.66 12.97 33.24
C ASN A 32 19.24 12.71 31.79
N GLN A 33 19.61 11.55 31.22
CA GLN A 33 19.19 11.18 29.86
C GLN A 33 17.69 10.90 29.77
N LEU A 34 17.08 10.22 30.76
CA LEU A 34 15.63 10.03 30.83
C LEU A 34 14.89 11.37 30.93
N GLN A 35 15.38 12.31 31.73
CA GLN A 35 14.81 13.66 31.83
C GLN A 35 14.88 14.39 30.48
N LYS A 36 15.98 14.27 29.74
CA LYS A 36 16.11 14.83 28.40
C LYS A 36 15.11 14.20 27.42
N ILE A 37 14.94 12.87 27.44
CA ILE A 37 13.92 12.18 26.62
C ILE A 37 12.53 12.71 26.95
N GLN A 38 12.19 12.87 28.23
CA GLN A 38 10.91 13.43 28.66
C GLN A 38 10.69 14.85 28.13
N GLN A 39 11.71 15.71 28.17
CA GLN A 39 11.64 17.07 27.62
C GLN A 39 11.40 17.06 26.11
N LEU A 40 12.11 16.21 25.36
CA LEU A 40 11.88 16.06 23.91
C LEU A 40 10.44 15.65 23.62
N ILE A 41 9.89 14.71 24.40
CA ILE A 41 8.47 14.32 24.30
C ILE A 41 7.54 15.50 24.62
N GLN A 42 7.81 16.28 25.67
CA GLN A 42 6.99 17.44 26.05
C GLN A 42 6.99 18.53 24.97
N HIS A 43 8.14 18.82 24.35
CA HIS A 43 8.26 19.73 23.21
C HIS A 43 7.78 19.13 21.88
N ASN A 44 7.27 17.90 21.92
CA ASN A 44 6.76 17.18 20.75
C ASN A 44 7.83 16.92 19.67
N GLU A 45 9.10 16.86 20.07
CA GLU A 45 10.25 16.45 19.25
C GLU A 45 10.37 14.91 19.23
N LEU A 46 9.33 14.24 18.73
CA LEU A 46 9.16 12.78 18.85
C LEU A 46 10.28 11.97 18.18
N ASN A 47 10.78 12.42 17.02
CA ASN A 47 11.88 11.74 16.32
C ASN A 47 13.19 11.83 17.11
N ALA A 48 13.51 13.02 17.65
CA ALA A 48 14.67 13.20 18.50
C ALA A 48 14.57 12.37 19.77
N ALA A 49 13.37 12.27 20.36
CA ALA A 49 13.12 11.42 21.52
C ALA A 49 13.37 9.93 21.22
N LYS A 50 12.95 9.42 20.06
CA LYS A 50 13.21 8.02 19.64
C LYS A 50 14.71 7.74 19.51
N ILE A 51 15.45 8.62 18.84
CA ILE A 51 16.91 8.51 18.71
C ILE A 51 17.58 8.51 20.09
N ALA A 52 17.11 9.35 21.01
CA ALA A 52 17.61 9.40 22.38
C ALA A 52 17.28 8.12 23.17
N ILE A 53 16.11 7.49 22.96
CA ILE A 53 15.74 6.21 23.56
C ILE A 53 16.62 5.07 23.04
N ASP A 54 16.87 5.00 21.73
CA ASP A 54 17.76 3.99 21.13
C ASP A 54 19.18 4.12 21.71
N SER A 55 19.67 5.36 21.79
CA SER A 55 20.96 5.68 22.42
C SER A 55 20.98 5.30 23.91
N PHE A 56 19.88 5.53 24.63
CA PHE A 56 19.75 5.17 26.04
C PHE A 56 19.88 3.65 26.25
N HIS A 57 19.21 2.85 25.41
CA HIS A 57 19.30 1.38 25.49
C HIS A 57 20.69 0.84 25.17
N ALA A 58 21.41 1.48 24.23
CA ALA A 58 22.79 1.13 23.91
C ALA A 58 23.76 1.50 25.04
N ASN A 59 23.59 2.66 25.66
CA ASN A 59 24.50 3.19 26.68
C ASN A 59 24.30 2.56 28.07
N PHE A 60 23.07 2.16 28.41
CA PHE A 60 22.73 1.63 29.74
C PHE A 60 22.13 0.21 29.70
N PRO A 61 22.82 -0.79 29.13
CA PRO A 61 22.24 -2.10 28.88
C PRO A 61 21.85 -2.85 30.17
N ARG A 62 22.55 -2.57 31.28
CA ARG A 62 22.38 -3.24 32.59
C ARG A 62 21.34 -2.59 33.51
N LEU A 63 20.88 -1.37 33.22
CA LEU A 63 19.93 -0.63 34.07
C LEU A 63 18.48 -0.99 33.72
N VAL A 64 18.07 -2.23 33.99
CA VAL A 64 16.78 -2.81 33.57
C VAL A 64 15.58 -1.93 33.95
N ALA A 65 15.52 -1.43 35.20
CA ALA A 65 14.43 -0.59 35.65
C ALA A 65 14.32 0.72 34.84
N LYS A 66 15.45 1.38 34.57
CA LYS A 66 15.49 2.63 33.79
C LYS A 66 15.20 2.40 32.30
N ARG A 67 15.60 1.24 31.76
CA ARG A 67 15.22 0.82 30.41
C ARG A 67 13.71 0.64 30.27
N ARG A 68 13.02 0.11 31.28
CA ARG A 68 11.54 0.04 31.28
C ARG A 68 10.90 1.42 31.26
N VAL A 69 11.50 2.42 31.91
CA VAL A 69 11.04 3.82 31.81
C VAL A 69 11.21 4.36 30.39
N ALA A 70 12.36 4.12 29.75
CA ALA A 70 12.59 4.48 28.35
C ALA A 70 11.60 3.77 27.39
N GLU A 71 11.28 2.50 27.63
CA GLU A 71 10.24 1.77 26.88
C GLU A 71 8.85 2.39 27.07
N ALA A 72 8.49 2.81 28.28
CA ALA A 72 7.23 3.53 28.53
C ALA A 72 7.17 4.90 27.82
N PHE A 73 8.32 5.56 27.65
CA PHE A 73 8.45 6.75 26.80
C PHE A 73 8.25 6.41 25.32
N GLN A 74 8.83 5.31 24.82
CA GLN A 74 8.62 4.82 23.46
C GLN A 74 7.14 4.52 23.18
N ASP A 75 6.44 3.90 24.13
CA ASP A 75 5.00 3.65 24.07
C ASP A 75 4.20 4.96 24.00
N THR A 76 4.61 5.97 24.78
CA THR A 76 3.98 7.30 24.77
C THR A 76 4.14 7.98 23.41
N ILE A 77 5.33 7.92 22.83
CA ILE A 77 5.60 8.45 21.48
C ILE A 77 4.73 7.71 20.45
N THR A 78 4.75 6.38 20.47
CA THR A 78 4.00 5.54 19.53
C THR A 78 2.49 5.83 19.60
N ARG A 79 1.93 5.99 20.80
CA ARG A 79 0.52 6.39 20.97
C ARG A 79 0.23 7.76 20.34
N ARG A 80 1.12 8.74 20.49
CA ARG A 80 0.94 10.08 19.90
C ARG A 80 1.02 10.04 18.38
N GLU A 81 1.99 9.33 17.82
CA GLU A 81 2.11 9.12 16.37
C GLU A 81 0.86 8.43 15.82
N CYS A 82 0.40 7.34 16.43
CA CYS A 82 -0.80 6.62 16.01
C CYS A 82 -2.06 7.49 16.09
N LYS A 83 -2.23 8.29 17.16
CA LYS A 83 -3.35 9.24 17.28
C LYS A 83 -3.34 10.28 16.15
N ARG A 84 -2.17 10.80 15.78
CA ARG A 84 -2.04 11.73 14.64
C ARG A 84 -2.42 11.07 13.33
N THR A 85 -1.95 9.86 13.08
CA THR A 85 -2.33 9.08 11.89
C THR A 85 -3.84 8.89 11.81
N ILE A 86 -4.49 8.51 12.91
CA ILE A 86 -5.95 8.33 12.97
C ILE A 86 -6.66 9.64 12.63
N VAL A 87 -6.32 10.75 13.29
CA VAL A 87 -6.95 12.06 13.05
C VAL A 87 -6.77 12.50 11.59
N TYR A 88 -5.58 12.33 11.03
CA TYR A 88 -5.30 12.64 9.63
C TYR A 88 -6.17 11.78 8.69
N CYS A 89 -6.18 10.46 8.88
CA CYS A 89 -6.94 9.56 8.03
C CYS A 89 -8.46 9.81 8.13
N ASP A 90 -8.98 10.02 9.35
CA ASP A 90 -10.39 10.33 9.60
C ASP A 90 -10.80 11.68 8.97
N SER A 91 -9.87 12.63 8.84
CA SER A 91 -10.16 13.90 8.17
C SER A 91 -10.30 13.78 6.65
N ILE A 92 -9.66 12.79 6.02
CA ILE A 92 -9.64 12.62 4.55
C ILE A 92 -10.65 11.58 4.08
N LEU A 93 -10.82 10.50 4.85
CA LEU A 93 -11.64 9.35 4.46
C LEU A 93 -13.07 9.73 4.04
N PRO A 94 -13.80 10.64 4.72
CA PRO A 94 -15.15 11.05 4.30
C PRO A 94 -15.19 11.68 2.91
N PHE A 95 -14.17 12.48 2.55
CA PHE A 95 -14.08 13.09 1.24
C PHE A 95 -13.85 12.06 0.14
N LYS A 96 -12.95 11.10 0.39
CA LYS A 96 -12.68 10.00 -0.55
C LYS A 96 -13.89 9.08 -0.74
N LEU A 97 -14.62 8.79 0.35
CA LEU A 97 -15.87 8.02 0.27
C LEU A 97 -16.91 8.75 -0.60
N LYS A 98 -17.13 10.04 -0.37
CA LYS A 98 -18.05 10.86 -1.17
C LYS A 98 -17.63 10.94 -2.64
N GLU A 99 -16.32 11.05 -2.90
CA GLU A 99 -15.77 11.03 -4.26
C GLU A 99 -16.07 9.70 -4.96
N ALA A 100 -15.84 8.56 -4.29
CA ALA A 100 -16.18 7.24 -4.82
C ALA A 100 -17.69 7.09 -5.08
N ASP A 101 -18.53 7.51 -4.14
CA ASP A 101 -20.00 7.44 -4.26
C ASP A 101 -20.50 8.25 -5.47
N SER A 102 -19.88 9.41 -5.73
CA SER A 102 -20.18 10.25 -6.89
C SER A 102 -19.76 9.58 -8.20
N LEU A 103 -18.56 8.99 -8.25
CA LEU A 103 -18.07 8.29 -9.44
C LEU A 103 -18.95 7.08 -9.76
N LEU A 104 -19.29 6.29 -8.75
CA LEU A 104 -20.09 5.06 -8.87
C LEU A 104 -21.47 5.27 -9.52
N GLN A 105 -22.01 6.49 -9.52
CA GLN A 105 -23.24 6.83 -10.25
C GLN A 105 -23.12 6.57 -11.76
N ASN A 106 -21.91 6.56 -12.32
CA ASN A 106 -21.65 6.28 -13.73
C ASN A 106 -21.38 4.79 -14.02
N PHE A 107 -21.39 3.95 -13.00
CA PHE A 107 -21.07 2.53 -13.09
C PHE A 107 -22.30 1.65 -12.86
N ARG A 108 -22.20 0.39 -13.26
CA ARG A 108 -23.10 -0.70 -12.89
C ARG A 108 -22.28 -1.76 -12.17
N LEU A 109 -22.85 -2.36 -11.12
CA LEU A 109 -22.26 -3.51 -10.48
C LEU A 109 -22.70 -4.77 -11.24
N GLU A 110 -21.78 -5.36 -12.00
CA GLU A 110 -21.95 -6.65 -12.65
C GLU A 110 -21.51 -7.75 -11.67
N LYS A 111 -22.47 -8.46 -11.07
CA LYS A 111 -22.20 -9.57 -10.14
C LYS A 111 -23.23 -10.67 -10.33
N ASN A 112 -22.77 -11.87 -10.68
CA ASN A 112 -23.63 -13.05 -10.66
C ASN A 112 -23.54 -13.73 -9.29
N THR A 113 -24.50 -13.47 -8.41
CA THR A 113 -24.51 -13.97 -7.02
C THR A 113 -24.52 -15.49 -6.88
N LYS A 114 -24.83 -16.23 -7.96
CA LYS A 114 -24.77 -17.69 -7.98
C LYS A 114 -23.35 -18.25 -8.18
N TYR A 115 -22.46 -17.49 -8.82
CA TYR A 115 -21.14 -17.96 -9.25
C TYR A 115 -19.98 -17.05 -8.82
N GLN A 116 -20.27 -15.83 -8.33
CA GLN A 116 -19.27 -14.81 -8.04
C GLN A 116 -19.47 -14.20 -6.65
N ASP A 117 -18.44 -14.33 -5.82
CA ASP A 117 -18.38 -13.68 -4.50
C ASP A 117 -18.04 -12.19 -4.60
N VAL A 118 -17.40 -11.78 -5.70
CA VAL A 118 -16.90 -10.42 -5.95
C VAL A 118 -17.52 -9.91 -7.25
N GLY A 119 -18.15 -8.75 -7.20
CA GLY A 119 -18.71 -8.04 -8.36
C GLY A 119 -17.72 -7.06 -9.00
N ASN A 120 -18.03 -6.67 -10.23
CA ASN A 120 -17.24 -5.73 -11.02
C ASN A 120 -18.01 -4.44 -11.26
N TYR A 121 -17.41 -3.29 -10.95
CA TYR A 121 -17.91 -1.99 -11.34
C TYR A 121 -17.51 -1.71 -12.79
N VAL A 122 -18.49 -1.77 -13.69
CA VAL A 122 -18.31 -1.53 -15.12
C VAL A 122 -18.95 -0.20 -15.50
N TYR A 123 -18.22 0.63 -16.23
CA TYR A 123 -18.74 1.92 -16.70
C TYR A 123 -19.95 1.70 -17.62
N LYS A 124 -21.01 2.50 -17.48
CA LYS A 124 -22.32 2.25 -18.12
C LYS A 124 -22.31 2.08 -19.64
N THR A 125 -21.33 2.63 -20.35
CA THR A 125 -21.17 2.50 -21.82
C THR A 125 -20.39 1.27 -22.25
N GLN A 126 -19.74 0.56 -21.32
CA GLN A 126 -18.91 -0.62 -21.57
C GLN A 126 -19.59 -1.93 -21.09
N SER A 127 -20.92 -1.99 -21.08
CA SER A 127 -21.62 -3.24 -20.77
C SER A 127 -21.22 -4.34 -21.76
N THR A 128 -21.02 -5.54 -21.26
CA THR A 128 -20.46 -6.65 -22.04
C THR A 128 -21.33 -6.98 -23.26
N GLU A 129 -22.65 -6.98 -23.10
CA GLU A 129 -23.61 -7.35 -24.13
C GLU A 129 -23.61 -6.38 -25.31
N ALA A 130 -23.45 -5.08 -25.04
CA ALA A 130 -23.46 -4.03 -26.07
C ALA A 130 -22.17 -4.01 -26.90
N ASN A 131 -21.11 -4.67 -26.43
CA ASN A 131 -19.76 -4.59 -26.99
C ASN A 131 -19.18 -5.96 -27.40
N ALA A 132 -19.96 -7.04 -27.32
CA ALA A 132 -19.52 -8.40 -27.61
C ALA A 132 -19.05 -8.61 -29.06
N SER A 133 -19.49 -7.76 -30.00
CA SER A 133 -19.22 -7.87 -31.44
C SER A 133 -18.18 -6.89 -31.98
N ARG A 134 -17.38 -6.23 -31.12
CA ARG A 134 -16.27 -5.38 -31.56
C ARG A 134 -14.94 -5.68 -30.87
N THR A 135 -13.85 -5.28 -31.52
CA THR A 135 -12.51 -5.19 -30.92
C THR A 135 -12.41 -3.87 -30.14
N TYR A 136 -12.07 -3.93 -28.86
CA TYR A 136 -11.99 -2.74 -27.98
C TYR A 136 -11.21 -3.03 -26.69
N LEU A 137 -10.87 -1.96 -25.96
CA LEU A 137 -10.37 -2.03 -24.59
C LEU A 137 -11.50 -1.75 -23.60
N LYS A 138 -11.66 -2.64 -22.61
CA LYS A 138 -12.58 -2.50 -21.48
C LYS A 138 -11.79 -2.30 -20.21
N ALA A 139 -12.27 -1.45 -19.30
CA ALA A 139 -11.73 -1.40 -17.95
C ALA A 139 -12.82 -1.62 -16.90
N TYR A 140 -12.50 -2.28 -15.80
CA TYR A 140 -13.36 -2.36 -14.62
C TYR A 140 -12.54 -2.45 -13.33
N VAL A 141 -13.22 -2.15 -12.22
CA VAL A 141 -12.67 -2.30 -10.86
C VAL A 141 -13.57 -3.23 -10.09
N ASP A 142 -13.01 -4.20 -9.37
CA ASP A 142 -13.82 -5.10 -8.56
C ASP A 142 -14.18 -4.49 -7.18
N GLU A 143 -15.02 -5.20 -6.41
CA GLU A 143 -15.38 -4.76 -5.06
C GLU A 143 -14.16 -4.62 -4.12
N ASN A 144 -13.10 -5.39 -4.36
CA ASN A 144 -11.85 -5.40 -3.60
C ASN A 144 -10.86 -4.28 -4.00
N ALA A 145 -11.19 -3.49 -5.03
CA ALA A 145 -10.33 -2.48 -5.62
C ALA A 145 -9.13 -3.02 -6.44
N ASP A 146 -9.26 -4.21 -7.00
CA ASP A 146 -8.38 -4.66 -8.09
C ASP A 146 -8.81 -4.02 -9.42
N TYR A 147 -7.82 -3.57 -10.20
CA TYR A 147 -8.02 -3.00 -11.54
C TYR A 147 -7.84 -4.05 -12.61
N PHE A 148 -8.67 -3.96 -13.65
CA PHE A 148 -8.59 -4.83 -14.80
C PHE A 148 -8.71 -4.00 -16.07
N LEU A 149 -7.70 -4.10 -16.94
CA LEU A 149 -7.77 -3.70 -18.34
C LEU A 149 -7.93 -4.97 -19.18
N VAL A 150 -8.93 -5.02 -20.04
CA VAL A 150 -9.22 -6.17 -20.89
C VAL A 150 -9.16 -5.76 -22.34
N SER A 151 -8.29 -6.43 -23.10
CA SER A 151 -8.27 -6.37 -24.55
C SER A 151 -9.16 -7.46 -25.11
N GLN A 152 -10.19 -7.08 -25.85
CA GLN A 152 -11.00 -8.00 -26.62
C GLN A 152 -10.72 -7.79 -28.10
N TYR A 153 -10.31 -8.85 -28.79
CA TYR A 153 -10.10 -8.89 -30.22
C TYR A 153 -11.05 -9.88 -30.88
N ILE A 154 -11.64 -9.46 -32.00
CA ILE A 154 -12.49 -10.30 -32.85
C ILE A 154 -11.90 -10.35 -34.25
N GLY A 155 -11.61 -11.55 -34.73
CA GLY A 155 -11.05 -11.76 -36.06
C GLY A 155 -10.18 -13.01 -36.19
N PRO A 156 -9.41 -13.12 -37.28
CA PRO A 156 -8.48 -14.23 -37.48
C PRO A 156 -7.51 -14.35 -36.31
N LYS A 157 -7.17 -15.58 -35.91
CA LYS A 157 -6.28 -15.85 -34.78
C LYS A 157 -4.97 -15.06 -34.91
N ILE A 158 -4.65 -14.24 -33.91
CA ILE A 158 -3.41 -13.47 -33.83
C ILE A 158 -2.57 -13.82 -32.59
N GLU A 159 -3.15 -14.51 -31.61
CA GLU A 159 -2.53 -14.82 -30.32
C GLU A 159 -1.90 -13.58 -29.67
N HIS A 160 -2.68 -12.50 -29.54
CA HIS A 160 -2.17 -11.30 -28.91
C HIS A 160 -1.98 -11.49 -27.40
N THR A 161 -0.89 -10.95 -26.86
CA THR A 161 -0.44 -11.16 -25.48
C THR A 161 -0.15 -9.86 -24.75
N SER A 162 -0.04 -8.74 -25.47
CA SER A 162 0.15 -7.42 -24.90
C SER A 162 -0.51 -6.33 -25.74
N VAL A 163 -0.65 -5.15 -25.13
CA VAL A 163 -1.25 -3.96 -25.74
C VAL A 163 -0.31 -2.77 -25.60
N GLU A 164 -0.07 -2.10 -26.71
CA GLU A 164 0.56 -0.79 -26.76
C GLU A 164 -0.48 0.29 -27.10
N ILE A 165 -0.42 1.42 -26.40
CA ILE A 165 -1.17 2.63 -26.72
C ILE A 165 -0.18 3.75 -27.03
N SER A 166 -0.37 4.41 -28.17
CA SER A 166 0.47 5.54 -28.59
C SER A 166 -0.37 6.73 -29.08
N ASN A 167 0.12 7.94 -28.83
CA ASN A 167 -0.39 9.16 -29.45
C ASN A 167 0.39 9.59 -30.71
N GLY A 168 1.39 8.81 -31.13
CA GLY A 168 2.30 9.09 -32.24
C GLY A 168 3.67 9.62 -31.84
N GLU A 169 3.82 10.17 -30.64
CA GLU A 169 5.10 10.69 -30.11
C GLU A 169 5.66 9.80 -29.01
N VAL A 170 4.78 9.39 -28.10
CA VAL A 170 5.09 8.53 -26.95
C VAL A 170 4.11 7.38 -26.88
N PHE A 171 4.43 6.37 -26.06
CA PHE A 171 3.59 5.20 -25.88
C PHE A 171 3.66 4.66 -24.44
N ALA A 172 2.63 3.90 -24.07
CA ALA A 172 2.60 3.01 -22.91
C ALA A 172 2.29 1.60 -23.38
N HIS A 173 2.78 0.60 -22.66
CA HIS A 173 2.66 -0.79 -23.05
C HIS A 173 2.42 -1.67 -21.82
N THR A 174 1.44 -2.56 -21.89
CA THR A 174 1.13 -3.52 -20.82
C THR A 174 2.26 -4.51 -20.59
N ASP A 175 2.20 -5.30 -19.52
CA ASP A 175 3.01 -6.52 -19.47
C ASP A 175 2.59 -7.51 -20.57
N THR A 176 3.43 -8.52 -20.81
CA THR A 176 3.12 -9.62 -21.72
C THR A 176 2.49 -10.78 -20.95
N ILE A 177 1.30 -11.20 -21.36
CA ILE A 177 0.58 -12.34 -20.78
C ILE A 177 0.87 -13.60 -21.59
N ASP A 178 1.24 -14.69 -20.91
CA ASP A 178 1.40 -15.99 -21.57
C ASP A 178 0.05 -16.50 -22.11
N ILE A 179 0.03 -17.05 -23.33
CA ILE A 179 -1.16 -17.65 -23.94
C ILE A 179 -1.72 -18.84 -23.16
N THR A 180 -0.93 -19.46 -22.28
CA THR A 180 -1.39 -20.54 -21.38
C THR A 180 -1.91 -20.02 -20.04
N SER A 181 -1.81 -18.72 -19.78
CA SER A 181 -2.31 -18.09 -18.55
C SER A 181 -3.84 -18.11 -18.51
N ALA A 182 -4.41 -18.20 -17.31
CA ALA A 182 -5.85 -17.99 -17.09
C ALA A 182 -6.33 -16.59 -17.50
N SER A 183 -5.39 -15.64 -17.69
CA SER A 183 -5.67 -14.28 -18.17
C SER A 183 -5.77 -14.17 -19.69
N TYR A 184 -5.49 -15.26 -20.43
CA TYR A 184 -5.67 -15.37 -21.87
C TYR A 184 -6.82 -16.34 -22.16
N LEU A 185 -7.83 -15.88 -22.88
CA LEU A 185 -8.97 -16.68 -23.32
C LEU A 185 -9.09 -16.59 -24.84
N SER A 186 -9.23 -17.73 -25.52
CA SER A 186 -9.50 -17.76 -26.96
C SER A 186 -10.53 -18.82 -27.30
N PHE A 187 -11.57 -18.41 -28.04
CA PHE A 187 -12.67 -19.28 -28.45
C PHE A 187 -13.23 -18.82 -29.80
N SER A 188 -14.03 -19.66 -30.43
CA SER A 188 -14.71 -19.36 -31.69
C SER A 188 -16.04 -20.06 -31.76
N ASP A 189 -16.99 -19.46 -32.46
CA ASP A 189 -18.28 -20.05 -32.81
C ASP A 189 -18.54 -19.85 -34.32
N GLU A 190 -19.77 -20.07 -34.77
CA GLU A 190 -20.17 -19.91 -36.17
C GLU A 190 -20.11 -18.46 -36.67
N THR A 191 -20.12 -17.49 -35.76
CA THR A 191 -20.19 -16.05 -36.06
C THR A 191 -18.83 -15.36 -36.00
N GLY A 192 -17.85 -15.94 -35.30
CA GLY A 192 -16.52 -15.35 -35.20
C GLY A 192 -15.53 -16.08 -34.32
N ARG A 193 -14.38 -15.43 -34.12
CA ARG A 193 -13.34 -15.86 -33.20
C ARG A 193 -12.94 -14.69 -32.30
N TRP A 194 -12.79 -14.99 -31.03
CA TRP A 194 -12.39 -14.04 -30.00
C TRP A 194 -11.05 -14.43 -29.38
N GLU A 195 -10.28 -13.40 -29.07
CA GLU A 195 -9.15 -13.46 -28.15
C GLU A 195 -9.36 -12.37 -27.11
N ILE A 196 -9.27 -12.75 -25.83
CA ILE A 196 -9.44 -11.85 -24.70
C ILE A 196 -8.22 -11.98 -23.81
N VAL A 197 -7.57 -10.84 -23.54
CA VAL A 197 -6.42 -10.76 -22.65
C VAL A 197 -6.75 -9.81 -21.51
N THR A 198 -6.59 -10.29 -20.29
CA THR A 198 -6.85 -9.52 -19.06
C THR A 198 -5.54 -9.13 -18.40
N PHE A 199 -5.32 -7.82 -18.25
CA PHE A 199 -4.20 -7.24 -17.52
C PHE A 199 -4.71 -6.77 -16.15
N LYS A 200 -4.31 -7.47 -15.09
CA LYS A 200 -4.72 -7.18 -13.72
C LYS A 200 -3.65 -6.36 -13.00
N ASN A 201 -4.07 -5.25 -12.37
CA ASN A 201 -3.21 -4.40 -11.54
C ASN A 201 -1.89 -4.04 -12.24
N GLU A 202 -0.74 -4.43 -11.69
CA GLU A 202 0.59 -4.08 -12.22
C GLU A 202 0.80 -4.55 -13.68
N ALA A 203 0.15 -5.63 -14.10
CA ALA A 203 0.25 -6.13 -15.48
C ALA A 203 -0.32 -5.16 -16.54
N GLU A 204 -1.13 -4.20 -16.10
CA GLU A 204 -1.65 -3.13 -16.95
C GLU A 204 -0.59 -2.08 -17.28
N ASN A 205 0.41 -1.93 -16.42
CA ASN A 205 1.63 -1.14 -16.61
C ASN A 205 1.41 0.31 -17.12
N GLY A 206 0.40 1.01 -16.60
CA GLY A 206 0.23 2.46 -16.78
C GLY A 206 -0.47 2.86 -18.09
N VAL A 207 -1.01 1.91 -18.85
CA VAL A 207 -1.72 2.20 -20.11
C VAL A 207 -2.96 3.09 -19.90
N SER A 208 -3.67 2.94 -18.80
CA SER A 208 -4.91 3.64 -18.46
C SER A 208 -4.62 5.01 -17.88
N GLU A 209 -3.48 5.16 -17.20
CA GLU A 209 -2.91 6.46 -16.85
C GLU A 209 -2.56 7.24 -18.12
N PHE A 210 -1.87 6.60 -19.07
CA PHE A 210 -1.55 7.18 -20.37
C PHE A 210 -2.82 7.64 -21.12
N ILE A 211 -3.84 6.77 -21.22
CA ILE A 211 -5.12 7.12 -21.84
C ILE A 211 -5.77 8.32 -21.13
N SER A 212 -5.68 8.39 -19.81
CA SER A 212 -6.25 9.48 -19.01
C SER A 212 -5.52 10.81 -19.24
N GLN A 213 -4.19 10.77 -19.36
CA GLN A 213 -3.34 11.93 -19.63
C GLN A 213 -3.58 12.49 -21.04
N TYR A 214 -3.64 11.62 -22.05
CA TYR A 214 -3.77 11.98 -23.47
C TYR A 214 -5.22 11.86 -23.98
N ILE A 215 -6.21 12.08 -23.10
CA ILE A 215 -7.63 11.84 -23.39
C ILE A 215 -8.15 12.58 -24.63
N ASN A 216 -7.60 13.76 -24.93
CA ASN A 216 -8.03 14.62 -26.03
C ASN A 216 -7.37 14.26 -27.37
N GLU A 217 -6.43 13.32 -27.39
CA GLU A 217 -5.66 12.96 -28.57
C GLU A 217 -6.21 11.69 -29.26
N ASN A 218 -5.77 11.46 -30.50
CA ASN A 218 -6.07 10.23 -31.22
C ASN A 218 -5.10 9.14 -30.77
N LEU A 219 -5.61 8.20 -29.97
CA LEU A 219 -4.80 7.12 -29.41
C LEU A 219 -4.90 5.88 -30.31
N LYS A 220 -3.76 5.47 -30.86
CA LYS A 220 -3.63 4.23 -31.61
C LYS A 220 -3.35 3.09 -30.63
N VAL A 221 -4.16 2.04 -30.71
CA VAL A 221 -3.96 0.78 -30.01
C VAL A 221 -3.27 -0.20 -30.94
N ILE A 222 -2.25 -0.90 -30.44
CA ILE A 222 -1.60 -2.01 -31.13
C ILE A 222 -1.69 -3.24 -30.24
N LEU A 223 -2.29 -4.30 -30.75
CA LEU A 223 -2.32 -5.62 -30.13
C LEU A 223 -1.13 -6.41 -30.67
N HIS A 224 -0.20 -6.78 -29.79
CA HIS A 224 1.00 -7.52 -30.17
C HIS A 224 0.78 -9.01 -29.96
N GLY A 225 1.06 -9.80 -30.99
CA GLY A 225 0.93 -11.26 -30.99
C GLY A 225 1.75 -11.88 -32.11
N LYS A 226 1.36 -13.07 -32.60
CA LYS A 226 1.92 -13.65 -33.84
C LYS A 226 1.71 -12.74 -35.05
N LYS A 227 0.64 -11.97 -35.04
CA LYS A 227 0.37 -10.89 -35.99
C LYS A 227 -0.10 -9.67 -35.21
N ASN A 228 0.38 -8.49 -35.60
CA ASN A 228 -0.09 -7.26 -34.97
C ASN A 228 -1.44 -6.85 -35.57
N PHE A 229 -2.33 -6.35 -34.72
CA PHE A 229 -3.57 -5.70 -35.11
C PHE A 229 -3.60 -4.30 -34.53
N SER A 230 -4.09 -3.30 -35.25
CA SER A 230 -4.16 -1.93 -34.73
C SER A 230 -5.45 -1.23 -35.09
N TYR A 231 -5.92 -0.37 -34.18
CA TYR A 231 -7.12 0.44 -34.34
C TYR A 231 -7.00 1.73 -33.52
N PHE A 232 -7.89 2.69 -33.74
CA PHE A 232 -7.96 3.91 -32.92
C PHE A 232 -8.98 3.74 -31.81
N LEU A 233 -8.60 4.10 -30.58
CA LEU A 233 -9.45 3.98 -29.41
C LEU A 233 -10.60 4.99 -29.46
N GLN A 234 -11.83 4.51 -29.30
CA GLN A 234 -13.01 5.36 -29.44
C GLN A 234 -13.14 6.35 -28.27
N PRO A 235 -13.72 7.55 -28.48
CA PRO A 235 -13.89 8.55 -27.42
C PRO A 235 -14.64 8.03 -26.18
N ASN A 236 -15.66 7.19 -26.36
CA ASN A 236 -16.41 6.61 -25.25
C ASN A 236 -15.58 5.59 -24.45
N ASP A 237 -14.71 4.81 -25.11
CA ASP A 237 -13.82 3.87 -24.43
C ASP A 237 -12.72 4.61 -23.66
N LYS A 238 -12.15 5.67 -24.26
CA LYS A 238 -11.22 6.58 -23.59
C LYS A 238 -11.82 7.15 -22.30
N LYS A 239 -13.07 7.65 -22.38
CA LYS A 239 -13.78 8.18 -21.21
C LYS A 239 -14.03 7.10 -20.15
N ALA A 240 -14.52 5.93 -20.55
CA ALA A 240 -14.79 4.84 -19.63
C ALA A 240 -13.52 4.38 -18.89
N ILE A 241 -12.41 4.19 -19.61
CA ILE A 241 -11.13 3.80 -19.04
C ILE A 241 -10.62 4.83 -18.04
N LYS A 242 -10.69 6.13 -18.38
CA LYS A 242 -10.31 7.23 -17.47
C LYS A 242 -11.14 7.24 -16.19
N GLU A 243 -12.46 7.16 -16.30
CA GLU A 243 -13.36 7.16 -15.15
C GLU A 243 -13.14 5.92 -14.27
N THR A 244 -12.94 4.75 -14.88
CA THR A 244 -12.62 3.51 -14.15
C THR A 244 -11.27 3.60 -13.44
N TYR A 245 -10.25 4.17 -14.09
CA TYR A 245 -8.93 4.40 -13.49
C TYR A 245 -9.01 5.38 -12.31
N HIS A 246 -9.81 6.44 -12.42
CA HIS A 246 -10.06 7.36 -11.30
C HIS A 246 -10.77 6.66 -10.14
N LEU A 247 -11.82 5.87 -10.40
CA LEU A 247 -12.50 5.08 -9.38
C LEU A 247 -11.53 4.13 -8.65
N TRP A 248 -10.64 3.48 -9.39
CA TRP A 248 -9.62 2.60 -8.82
C TRP A 248 -8.68 3.32 -7.85
N ILE A 249 -8.13 4.47 -8.26
CA ILE A 249 -7.26 5.29 -7.40
C ILE A 249 -7.99 5.66 -6.10
N VAL A 250 -9.22 6.15 -6.20
CA VAL A 250 -10.00 6.56 -5.04
C VAL A 250 -10.29 5.37 -4.12
N LYS A 251 -10.65 4.20 -4.66
CA LYS A 251 -10.86 2.99 -3.86
C LYS A 251 -9.57 2.50 -3.19
N LYS A 252 -8.42 2.53 -3.88
CA LYS A 252 -7.12 2.22 -3.26
C LYS A 252 -6.78 3.17 -2.12
N ASP A 253 -7.05 4.47 -2.28
CA ASP A 253 -6.88 5.46 -1.22
C ASP A 253 -7.75 5.17 -0.01
N ILE A 254 -9.05 4.86 -0.21
CA ILE A 254 -9.96 4.48 0.86
C ILE A 254 -9.42 3.26 1.62
N ASN A 255 -9.00 2.21 0.90
CA ASN A 255 -8.48 0.98 1.49
C ASN A 255 -7.19 1.26 2.30
N ARG A 256 -6.28 2.08 1.76
CA ARG A 256 -5.06 2.51 2.45
C ARG A 256 -5.38 3.27 3.73
N LEU A 257 -6.27 4.27 3.67
CA LEU A 257 -6.67 5.07 4.84
C LEU A 257 -7.29 4.20 5.94
N LYS A 258 -8.23 3.31 5.59
CA LYS A 258 -8.84 2.36 6.55
C LYS A 258 -7.79 1.46 7.19
N LYS A 259 -6.86 0.91 6.40
CA LYS A 259 -5.78 0.04 6.89
C LYS A 259 -4.84 0.77 7.84
N GLU A 260 -4.49 2.03 7.55
CA GLU A 260 -3.65 2.83 8.44
C GLU A 260 -4.36 3.18 9.75
N ILE A 261 -5.66 3.48 9.73
CA ILE A 261 -6.48 3.64 10.95
C ILE A 261 -6.47 2.35 11.78
N GLU A 262 -6.74 1.20 11.15
CA GLU A 262 -6.77 -0.10 11.83
C GLU A 262 -5.43 -0.43 12.48
N LYS A 263 -4.32 -0.34 11.71
CA LYS A 263 -2.96 -0.54 12.24
C LYS A 263 -2.65 0.37 13.42
N ALA A 264 -3.01 1.65 13.33
CA ALA A 264 -2.78 2.61 14.40
C ALA A 264 -3.59 2.27 15.66
N LYS A 265 -4.85 1.85 15.50
CA LYS A 265 -5.71 1.40 16.61
C LYS A 265 -5.15 0.13 17.28
N LEU A 266 -4.77 -0.87 16.49
CA LEU A 266 -4.17 -2.11 17.00
C LEU A 266 -2.88 -1.86 17.78
N LYS A 267 -2.01 -0.97 17.30
CA LYS A 267 -0.79 -0.57 18.03
C LYS A 267 -1.11 0.08 19.37
N ILE A 268 -2.08 1.00 19.42
CA ILE A 268 -2.51 1.62 20.68
C ILE A 268 -3.08 0.58 21.64
N GLU A 269 -3.91 -0.35 21.14
CA GLU A 269 -4.51 -1.41 21.94
C GLU A 269 -3.45 -2.35 22.53
N GLN A 270 -2.48 -2.79 21.73
CA GLN A 270 -1.37 -3.63 22.20
C GLN A 270 -0.57 -2.95 23.32
N ILE A 271 -0.28 -1.66 23.17
CA ILE A 271 0.37 -0.86 24.20
C ILE A 271 -0.49 -0.80 25.48
N ASN A 272 -1.80 -0.60 25.34
CA ASN A 272 -2.69 -0.52 26.50
C ASN A 272 -2.77 -1.86 27.25
N ARG A 273 -2.89 -2.98 26.53
CA ARG A 273 -2.91 -4.33 27.14
C ARG A 273 -1.61 -4.62 27.89
N ARG A 274 -0.46 -4.26 27.31
CA ARG A 274 0.86 -4.40 27.97
C ARG A 274 0.98 -3.60 29.27
N ASN A 275 0.38 -2.41 29.34
CA ASN A 275 0.44 -1.58 30.54
C ASN A 275 -0.57 -2.01 31.62
N GLN A 276 -1.48 -2.93 31.31
CA GLN A 276 -2.46 -3.50 32.24
C GLN A 276 -2.02 -4.85 32.82
N ALA A 277 -0.99 -5.48 32.23
CA ALA A 277 -0.38 -6.73 32.67
C ALA A 277 0.86 -6.47 33.54
#